data_AF-A0A7W1JH21-F1
#
_entry.id   AF-A0A7W1JH21-F1
#
_cell.length_a   1.000
_cell.length_b   1.000
_cell.length_c   1.000
_cell.angle_alpha   90.00
_cell.angle_beta   90.00
_cell.angle_gamma   90.00
#
_symmetry.space_group_name_H-M   'P 1'
#
loop_
_entity.id
_entity.type
_entity.pdbx_description
1 polymer ?
#
loop_
_entity_poly.entity_id
_entity_poly.type
_entity_poly.pdbx_seq_one_letter_code
_entity_poly.pdbx_strand_id
1 'polypeptide(L)'
;MSEKQVQAAKRNVKKAQAAARQKRTIANLPQSTRRGLTEQARKGRARGGKAGHALEDRNREQLYEIAKEENIRGRSKMGKWELIDAIRASR
;
A
#
# COMPACT_ATOMS: atom_id res chain seq x y z
N MET A 1 -19.36 17.55 17.46
CA MET A 1 -17.90 17.76 17.37
C MET A 1 -17.61 19.20 17.78
N SER A 2 -16.74 19.41 18.77
CA SER A 2 -16.42 20.77 19.23
C SER A 2 -15.37 21.43 18.33
N GLU A 3 -15.37 22.76 18.24
CA GLU A 3 -14.39 23.51 17.46
C GLU A 3 -12.95 23.20 17.88
N LYS A 4 -12.72 22.98 19.18
CA LYS A 4 -11.42 22.55 19.72
C LYS A 4 -10.96 21.21 19.14
N GLN A 5 -11.87 20.24 19.00
CA GLN A 5 -11.57 18.94 18.39
C GLN A 5 -11.25 19.08 16.90
N VAL A 6 -12.00 19.92 16.17
CA VAL A 6 -11.75 20.18 14.74
C VAL A 6 -10.39 20.85 14.53
N GLN A 7 -10.04 21.82 15.37
CA GLN A 7 -8.72 22.49 15.30
C GLN A 7 -7.57 21.54 15.64
N ALA A 8 -7.74 20.67 16.64
CA ALA A 8 -6.75 19.64 16.97
C ALA A 8 -6.56 18.66 15.82
N ALA A 9 -7.66 18.18 15.20
CA ALA A 9 -7.60 17.31 14.03
C ALA A 9 -6.84 17.97 12.86
N LYS A 10 -7.16 19.23 12.54
CA LYS A 10 -6.45 20.00 11.50
C LYS A 10 -4.95 20.13 11.78
N ARG A 11 -4.57 20.39 13.04
CA ARG A 11 -3.16 20.47 13.45
C ARG A 11 -2.45 19.12 13.33
N ASN A 12 -3.11 18.02 13.70
CA ASN A 12 -2.55 16.68 13.58
C ASN A 12 -2.33 16.27 12.12
N VAL A 13 -3.29 16.57 11.24
CA VAL A 13 -3.14 16.35 9.79
C VAL A 13 -1.96 17.13 9.23
N LYS A 14 -1.81 18.41 9.59
CA LYS A 14 -0.66 19.23 9.17
C LYS A 14 0.68 18.67 9.65
N LYS A 15 0.76 18.21 10.91
CA LYS A 15 1.97 17.57 11.45
C LYS A 15 2.31 16.27 10.71
N ALA A 16 1.33 15.44 10.42
CA ALA A 16 1.52 14.21 9.65
C ALA A 16 2.01 14.50 8.21
N GLN A 17 1.42 15.52 7.55
CA GLN A 17 1.87 15.98 6.23
C GLN A 17 3.31 16.49 6.27
N ALA A 18 3.69 17.28 7.28
CA ALA A 18 5.06 17.77 7.43
C ALA A 18 6.06 16.63 7.65
N ALA A 19 5.73 15.66 8.51
CA ALA A 19 6.58 14.48 8.74
C ALA A 19 6.72 13.61 7.48
N ALA A 20 5.64 13.41 6.72
CA ALA A 20 5.67 12.69 5.45
C ALA A 20 6.54 13.43 4.41
N ARG A 21 6.41 14.76 4.33
CA ARG A 21 7.25 15.62 3.47
C ARG A 21 8.72 15.58 3.87
N GLN A 22 9.05 15.65 5.16
CA GLN A 22 10.44 15.55 5.64
C GLN A 22 11.06 14.20 5.33
N LYS A 23 10.32 13.11 5.55
CA LYS A 23 10.84 11.77 5.30
C LYS A 23 11.10 11.49 3.81
N ARG A 24 10.52 12.28 2.89
CA ARG A 24 10.57 12.13 1.41
C ARG A 24 10.77 10.67 1.04
N THR A 25 9.90 9.79 1.55
CA THR A 25 10.17 8.36 1.67
C THR A 25 10.42 7.66 0.34
N ILE A 26 10.05 8.28 -0.78
CA ILE A 26 10.36 7.80 -2.14
C ILE A 26 11.60 8.51 -2.73
N ALA A 27 11.79 9.80 -2.44
CA ALA A 27 12.91 10.58 -2.99
C ALA A 27 14.26 10.17 -2.36
N ASN A 28 14.26 9.77 -1.08
CA ASN A 28 15.46 9.32 -0.37
C ASN A 28 15.80 7.84 -0.62
N LEU A 29 14.99 7.09 -1.38
CA LEU A 29 15.30 5.69 -1.71
C LEU A 29 16.42 5.61 -2.76
N PRO A 30 17.19 4.50 -2.76
CA PRO A 30 18.11 4.19 -3.85
C PRO A 30 17.44 4.25 -5.22
N GLN A 31 18.19 4.61 -6.26
CA GLN A 31 17.67 4.78 -7.62
C GLN A 31 16.97 3.52 -8.15
N SER A 32 17.51 2.34 -7.84
CA SER A 32 16.92 1.04 -8.20
C SER A 32 15.53 0.84 -7.58
N THR A 33 15.39 1.07 -6.27
CA THR A 33 14.13 0.96 -5.54
C THR A 33 13.10 1.98 -6.04
N ARG A 34 13.52 3.21 -6.30
CA ARG A 34 12.66 4.28 -6.81
C ARG A 34 12.13 3.97 -8.22
N ARG A 35 12.99 3.45 -9.11
CA ARG A 35 12.60 3.00 -10.45
C ARG A 35 11.62 1.83 -10.38
N GLY A 36 11.88 0.84 -9.53
CA GLY A 36 10.98 -0.30 -9.33
C GLY A 36 9.59 0.12 -8.85
N LEU A 37 9.50 1.02 -7.86
CA LEU A 37 8.23 1.57 -7.37
C LEU A 37 7.48 2.35 -8.45
N THR A 38 8.18 3.19 -9.21
CA THR A 38 7.58 3.98 -10.30
C THR A 38 7.03 3.10 -11.40
N GLU A 39 7.76 2.06 -11.79
CA GLU A 39 7.33 1.11 -12.83
C GLU A 39 6.09 0.30 -12.39
N GLN A 40 6.06 -0.16 -11.14
CA GLN A 40 4.89 -0.84 -10.58
C GLN A 40 3.67 0.10 -10.51
N ALA A 41 3.86 1.35 -10.09
CA ALA A 41 2.81 2.35 -10.09
C ALA A 41 2.30 2.66 -11.52
N ARG A 42 3.19 2.70 -12.51
CA ARG A 42 2.87 2.88 -13.94
C ARG A 42 2.05 1.71 -14.47
N LYS A 43 2.46 0.47 -14.19
CA LYS A 43 1.71 -0.76 -14.56
C LYS A 43 0.33 -0.81 -13.90
N GLY A 44 0.19 -0.35 -12.66
CA GLY A 44 -1.10 -0.18 -12.01
C GLY A 44 -1.99 0.85 -12.70
N ARG A 45 -1.43 2.02 -13.05
CA ARG A 45 -2.14 3.09 -13.78
C ARG A 45 -2.55 2.67 -15.18
N ALA A 46 -1.71 1.96 -15.92
CA ALA A 46 -2.02 1.46 -17.26
C ALA A 46 -3.27 0.55 -17.28
N ARG A 47 -3.54 -0.14 -16.18
CA ARG A 47 -4.72 -0.99 -16.00
C ARG A 47 -5.92 -0.27 -15.38
N GLY A 48 -5.86 1.05 -15.22
CA GLY A 48 -6.90 1.85 -14.57
C GLY A 48 -7.13 1.44 -13.11
N GLY A 49 -6.09 0.94 -12.42
CA GLY A 49 -6.22 0.42 -11.05
C GLY A 49 -6.81 -0.98 -10.95
N LYS A 50 -7.16 -1.63 -12.07
CA LYS A 50 -7.63 -3.03 -12.08
C LYS A 50 -6.51 -3.98 -11.66
N ALA A 51 -6.90 -5.06 -10.99
CA ALA A 51 -6.00 -6.14 -10.64
C ALA A 51 -5.51 -6.88 -11.89
N GLY A 52 -4.25 -7.29 -11.90
CA GLY A 52 -3.74 -8.20 -12.94
C GLY A 52 -4.36 -9.58 -12.83
N HIS A 53 -4.31 -10.34 -13.92
CA HIS A 53 -4.78 -11.72 -13.93
C HIS A 53 -3.94 -12.58 -12.96
N ALA A 54 -2.62 -12.47 -13.01
CA ALA A 54 -1.71 -13.14 -12.08
C ALA A 54 -1.65 -12.43 -10.72
N LEU A 55 -1.32 -13.17 -9.65
CA LEU A 55 -1.17 -12.62 -8.29
C LEU A 55 0.03 -11.65 -8.21
N GLU A 56 1.10 -11.92 -8.94
CA GLU A 56 2.31 -11.11 -9.03
C GLU A 56 2.07 -9.74 -9.64
N ASP A 57 1.08 -9.66 -10.54
CA ASP A 57 0.69 -8.43 -11.19
C ASP A 57 -0.21 -7.57 -10.31
N ARG A 58 -0.66 -8.07 -9.16
CA ARG A 58 -1.47 -7.32 -8.20
C ARG A 58 -0.59 -6.51 -7.27
N ASN A 59 -1.14 -5.41 -6.77
CA ASN A 59 -0.51 -4.65 -5.70
C ASN A 59 -0.80 -5.32 -4.33
N ARG A 60 -0.08 -4.90 -3.28
CA ARG A 60 -0.25 -5.49 -1.94
C ARG A 60 -1.68 -5.36 -1.41
N GLU A 61 -2.35 -4.24 -1.68
CA GLU A 61 -3.71 -3.99 -1.20
C GLU A 61 -4.74 -4.93 -1.85
N GLN A 62 -4.62 -5.15 -3.16
CA GLN A 62 -5.43 -6.11 -3.90
C GLN A 62 -5.21 -7.54 -3.39
N LEU A 63 -3.97 -7.92 -3.10
CA LEU A 63 -3.65 -9.21 -2.50
C LEU A 63 -4.18 -9.31 -1.06
N TYR A 64 -4.18 -8.22 -0.32
CA TYR A 64 -4.73 -8.17 1.03
C TYR A 64 -6.26 -8.40 1.03
N GLU A 65 -6.99 -7.81 0.08
CA GLU A 65 -8.44 -8.04 -0.03
C GLU A 65 -8.74 -9.49 -0.44
N ILE A 66 -7.98 -10.09 -1.37
CA ILE A 66 -8.13 -11.52 -1.70
C ILE A 66 -7.85 -12.38 -0.46
N ALA A 67 -6.75 -12.12 0.26
CA ALA A 67 -6.42 -12.85 1.48
C ALA A 67 -7.48 -12.67 2.59
N LYS A 68 -8.23 -11.57 2.57
CA LYS A 68 -9.35 -11.32 3.49
C LYS A 68 -10.60 -12.10 3.08
N GLU A 69 -10.91 -12.15 1.79
CA GLU A 69 -11.99 -12.98 1.23
C GLU A 69 -11.75 -14.48 1.54
N GLU A 70 -10.49 -14.93 1.42
CA GLU A 70 -10.02 -16.28 1.71
C GLU A 70 -9.80 -16.54 3.23
N ASN A 71 -10.14 -15.58 4.11
CA ASN A 71 -9.99 -15.68 5.57
C ASN A 71 -8.58 -16.04 6.09
N ILE A 72 -7.53 -15.62 5.37
CA ILE A 72 -6.13 -15.88 5.76
C ILE A 72 -5.78 -15.09 7.04
N ARG A 73 -5.39 -15.82 8.08
CA ARG A 73 -4.96 -15.24 9.36
C ARG A 73 -3.55 -14.65 9.22
N GLY A 74 -3.29 -13.55 9.93
CA GLY A 74 -1.99 -12.87 9.89
C GLY A 74 -1.73 -12.02 8.63
N ARG A 75 -2.64 -12.00 7.65
CA ARG A 75 -2.54 -11.22 6.39
C ARG A 75 -2.16 -9.74 6.56
N SER A 76 -2.51 -9.11 7.68
CA SER A 76 -2.18 -7.70 7.94
C SER A 76 -0.69 -7.46 8.19
N LYS A 77 0.02 -8.48 8.67
CA LYS A 77 1.47 -8.47 8.89
C LYS A 77 2.25 -8.89 7.64
N MET A 78 1.57 -9.51 6.67
CA MET A 78 2.21 -10.05 5.47
C MET A 78 2.60 -8.95 4.46
N GLY A 79 3.78 -9.12 3.88
CA GLY A 79 4.26 -8.42 2.69
C GLY A 79 3.60 -8.95 1.42
N LYS A 80 3.91 -8.33 0.28
CA LYS A 80 3.34 -8.71 -1.03
C LYS A 80 3.57 -10.20 -1.34
N TRP A 81 4.80 -10.67 -1.20
CA TRP A 81 5.15 -12.06 -1.54
C TRP A 81 4.53 -13.08 -0.60
N GLU A 82 4.56 -12.81 0.70
CA GLU A 82 3.91 -13.66 1.70
C GLU A 82 2.40 -13.78 1.46
N LEU A 83 1.73 -12.70 1.03
CA LEU A 83 0.31 -12.75 0.65
C LEU A 83 0.09 -13.65 -0.58
N ILE A 84 0.97 -13.59 -1.59
CA ILE A 84 0.87 -14.44 -2.78
C ILE A 84 0.99 -15.91 -2.38
N ASP A 85 1.99 -16.24 -1.56
CA ASP A 85 2.24 -17.61 -1.13
C ASP A 85 1.10 -18.15 -0.26
N ALA A 86 0.58 -17.33 0.66
CA ALA A 86 -0.56 -17.70 1.49
C ALA A 86 -1.84 -17.92 0.66
N ILE A 87 -2.11 -17.07 -0.34
CA ILE A 87 -3.26 -17.25 -1.26
C ILE A 87 -3.12 -18.53 -2.07
N ARG A 88 -1.90 -18.87 -2.51
CA ARG A 88 -1.63 -20.13 -3.21
C ARG A 88 -1.85 -21.35 -2.33
N ALA A 89 -1.42 -21.29 -1.07
CA ALA A 89 -1.57 -22.38 -0.11
C ALA A 89 -3.01 -22.58 0.37
N SER A 90 -3.87 -21.57 0.24
CA SER A 90 -5.29 -21.63 0.62
C SER A 90 -6.19 -22.26 -0.44
N ARG A 91 -5.67 -22.57 -1.63
CA ARG A 91 -6.39 -23.15 -2.77
C ARG A 91 -5.99 -24.60 -2.98
#